data_AF-A0A416W3F2-F1
#
_entry.id   AF-A0A416W3F2-F1
#
_cell.length_a   1.000
_cell.length_b   1.000
_cell.length_c   1.000
_cell.angle_alpha   90.00
_cell.angle_beta   90.00
_cell.angle_gamma   90.00
#
_symmetry.space_group_name_H-M   'P 1'
#
loop_
_entity.id
_entity.type
_entity.pdbx_description
1 polymer ?
#
loop_
_entity_poly.entity_id
_entity_poly.type
_entity_poly.pdbx_seq_one_letter_code
_entity_poly.pdbx_strand_id
1 'polypeptide(L)'
;MSIIKLKDSGIRIKELHLLLTTCGYSVSQSDVFDINTEKAVRAFQAVEHLAVDGLVGNKTLEALRKKATVDSCITENDFQETANILNIEVAAIKAIQKVETGGRGGFILPGKPAILFEGHIFWQHLKNPEKYCAGNEDILYKKWTKEYYKGGLAEYERLERACRIDEKAALMSASYGMFQIMGFNYSACGFKDVFSFVETMKQNEGTQLKAFVSFIKNNNKMHTALQNQEWADFARLYNGPGYAKNKYDKLLQDSYMEFKNE
;
A
#
# COMPACT_ATOMS: atom_id res chain seq x y z
N MET A 1 7.49 5.79 -17.79
CA MET A 1 8.64 5.34 -16.97
C MET A 1 9.81 5.09 -17.91
N SER A 2 11.06 5.28 -17.49
CA SER A 2 12.20 4.93 -18.36
C SER A 2 12.38 3.41 -18.39
N ILE A 3 12.68 2.86 -19.57
CA ILE A 3 12.97 1.43 -19.76
C ILE A 3 14.21 1.05 -18.94
N ILE A 4 14.14 -0.07 -18.24
CA ILE A 4 15.27 -0.69 -17.54
C ILE A 4 15.97 -1.68 -18.48
N LYS A 5 17.30 -1.65 -18.51
CA LYS A 5 18.13 -2.47 -19.42
C LYS A 5 19.49 -2.84 -18.80
N LEU A 6 20.24 -3.67 -19.52
CA LEU A 6 21.59 -4.11 -19.13
C LEU A 6 22.48 -2.93 -18.69
N LYS A 7 23.22 -3.13 -17.60
CA LYS A 7 24.11 -2.17 -16.90
C LYS A 7 23.40 -1.07 -16.09
N ASP A 8 22.07 -0.98 -16.13
CA ASP A 8 21.35 -0.12 -15.20
C ASP A 8 21.56 -0.59 -13.75
N SER A 9 21.46 0.32 -12.79
CA SER A 9 21.64 0.02 -11.37
C SER A 9 20.74 0.85 -10.46
N GLY A 10 20.65 0.47 -9.18
CA GLY A 10 19.93 1.19 -8.14
C GLY A 10 18.58 0.58 -7.76
N ILE A 11 17.73 1.37 -7.09
CA ILE A 11 16.50 0.87 -6.43
C ILE A 11 15.54 0.14 -7.38
N ARG A 12 15.49 0.56 -8.65
CA ARG A 12 14.66 -0.08 -9.68
C ARG A 12 15.14 -1.48 -10.06
N ILE A 13 16.44 -1.75 -9.92
CA ILE A 13 17.00 -3.08 -10.15
C ILE A 13 16.74 -3.99 -8.95
N LYS A 14 16.85 -3.46 -7.73
CA LYS A 14 16.44 -4.18 -6.52
C LYS A 14 14.98 -4.63 -6.59
N GLU A 15 14.11 -3.73 -7.06
CA GLU A 15 12.71 -4.04 -7.32
C GLU A 15 12.55 -5.20 -8.31
N LEU A 16 13.19 -5.09 -9.47
CA LEU A 16 13.16 -6.10 -10.52
C LEU A 16 13.67 -7.46 -10.03
N HIS A 17 14.77 -7.47 -9.29
CA HIS A 17 15.37 -8.70 -8.75
C HIS A 17 14.43 -9.39 -7.75
N LEU A 18 13.77 -8.63 -6.87
CA LEU A 18 12.81 -9.20 -5.94
C LEU A 18 11.60 -9.79 -6.67
N LEU A 19 11.07 -9.10 -7.69
CA LEU A 19 9.96 -9.59 -8.51
C LEU A 19 10.32 -10.88 -9.25
N LEU A 20 11.46 -10.89 -9.95
CA LEU A 20 11.93 -12.07 -10.67
C LEU A 20 12.12 -13.26 -9.72
N THR A 21 12.76 -13.04 -8.57
CA THR A 21 12.98 -14.08 -7.55
C THR A 21 11.65 -14.62 -7.02
N THR A 22 10.68 -13.76 -6.75
CA THR A 22 9.35 -14.19 -6.28
C THR A 22 8.62 -15.01 -7.35
N CYS A 23 8.78 -14.64 -8.62
CA CYS A 23 8.25 -15.40 -9.76
C CYS A 23 9.04 -16.69 -10.06
N GLY A 24 10.03 -17.06 -9.24
CA GLY A 24 10.82 -18.29 -9.36
C GLY A 24 12.05 -18.20 -10.27
N TYR A 25 12.43 -17.00 -10.71
CA TYR A 25 13.60 -16.79 -11.56
C TYR A 25 14.83 -16.43 -10.72
N SER A 26 15.96 -17.07 -11.01
CA SER A 26 17.23 -16.75 -10.36
C SER A 26 17.87 -15.50 -10.98
N VAL A 27 18.30 -14.56 -10.13
CA VAL A 27 19.04 -13.35 -10.50
C VAL A 27 20.30 -13.23 -9.64
N SER A 28 21.26 -12.38 -10.03
CA SER A 28 22.43 -12.12 -9.20
C SER A 28 22.07 -11.26 -7.98
N GLN A 29 22.83 -11.40 -6.88
CA GLN A 29 22.69 -10.55 -5.69
C GLN A 29 23.25 -9.13 -5.89
N SER A 30 23.57 -8.75 -7.12
CA SER A 30 24.10 -7.41 -7.41
C SER A 30 22.96 -6.40 -7.56
N ASP A 31 23.25 -5.13 -7.31
CA ASP A 31 22.34 -4.00 -7.58
C ASP A 31 22.36 -3.57 -9.06
N VAL A 32 22.84 -4.44 -9.96
CA VAL A 32 23.08 -4.17 -11.38
C VAL A 32 22.26 -5.14 -12.24
N PHE A 33 21.65 -4.60 -13.30
CA PHE A 33 21.03 -5.42 -14.33
C PHE A 33 22.14 -6.06 -15.17
N ASP A 34 22.49 -7.29 -14.83
CA ASP A 34 23.52 -8.07 -15.53
C ASP A 34 22.90 -9.02 -16.57
N ILE A 35 23.76 -9.84 -17.19
CA ILE A 35 23.35 -10.80 -18.23
C ILE A 35 22.43 -11.90 -17.68
N ASN A 36 22.54 -12.25 -16.40
CA ASN A 36 21.66 -13.24 -15.77
C ASN A 36 20.28 -12.64 -15.53
N THR A 37 20.23 -11.39 -15.08
CA THR A 37 18.98 -10.63 -14.99
C THR A 37 18.31 -10.50 -16.36
N GLU A 38 19.07 -10.20 -17.42
CA GLU A 38 18.51 -10.14 -18.79
C GLU A 38 17.90 -11.48 -19.22
N LYS A 39 18.60 -12.58 -18.97
CA LYS A 39 18.10 -13.93 -19.27
C LYS A 39 16.81 -14.25 -18.50
N ALA A 40 16.76 -13.90 -17.22
CA ALA A 40 15.57 -14.07 -16.39
C ALA A 40 14.39 -13.25 -16.93
N VAL A 41 14.63 -11.99 -17.33
CA VAL A 41 13.61 -11.13 -17.95
C VAL A 41 13.08 -11.75 -19.25
N ARG A 42 13.96 -12.20 -20.15
CA ARG A 42 13.56 -12.84 -21.41
C ARG A 42 12.75 -14.12 -21.17
N ALA A 43 13.15 -14.94 -20.20
CA ALA A 43 12.44 -16.15 -19.84
C ALA A 43 11.03 -15.83 -19.30
N PHE A 44 10.91 -14.84 -18.41
CA PHE A 44 9.64 -14.35 -17.92
C PHE A 44 8.75 -13.81 -19.04
N GLN A 45 9.29 -12.95 -19.91
CA GLN A 45 8.57 -12.39 -21.05
C GLN A 45 8.02 -13.49 -21.96
N ALA A 46 8.78 -14.56 -22.20
CA ALA A 46 8.33 -15.68 -23.04
C ALA A 46 7.16 -16.45 -22.41
N VAL A 47 7.22 -16.72 -21.09
CA VAL A 47 6.15 -17.44 -20.36
C VAL A 47 4.86 -16.62 -20.28
N GLU A 48 4.97 -15.31 -20.05
CA GLU A 48 3.80 -14.41 -19.93
C GLU A 48 3.36 -13.83 -21.29
N HIS A 49 3.85 -14.40 -22.40
CA HIS A 49 3.50 -14.01 -23.78
C HIS A 49 3.68 -12.52 -24.10
N LEU A 50 4.75 -11.93 -23.58
CA LEU A 50 5.20 -10.56 -23.85
C LEU A 50 6.25 -10.53 -24.98
N ALA A 51 6.60 -9.32 -25.44
CA ALA A 51 7.74 -9.14 -26.33
C ALA A 51 9.04 -9.59 -25.62
N VAL A 52 9.74 -10.58 -26.19
CA VAL A 52 10.96 -11.18 -25.62
C VAL A 52 12.19 -10.36 -26.00
N ASP A 53 12.22 -9.10 -25.59
CA ASP A 53 13.27 -8.13 -25.94
C ASP A 53 14.35 -7.98 -24.86
N GLY A 54 14.15 -8.54 -23.66
CA GLY A 54 15.05 -8.40 -22.52
C GLY A 54 15.01 -7.01 -21.87
N LEU A 55 14.09 -6.14 -22.31
CA LEU A 55 13.90 -4.81 -21.80
C LEU A 55 12.73 -4.80 -20.81
N VAL A 56 12.92 -4.16 -19.65
CA VAL A 56 11.84 -4.05 -18.67
C VAL A 56 11.17 -2.69 -18.83
N GLY A 57 10.14 -2.68 -19.68
CA GLY A 57 9.17 -1.59 -19.80
C GLY A 57 7.96 -1.77 -18.88
N ASN A 58 7.00 -0.85 -18.96
CA ASN A 58 5.79 -0.87 -18.11
C ASN A 58 5.04 -2.20 -18.17
N LYS A 59 4.82 -2.77 -19.36
CA LYS A 59 4.08 -4.03 -19.52
C LYS A 59 4.74 -5.20 -18.80
N THR A 60 6.07 -5.33 -18.93
CA THR A 60 6.83 -6.38 -18.25
C THR A 60 6.81 -6.19 -16.74
N LEU A 61 6.95 -4.95 -16.26
CA LEU A 61 6.91 -4.65 -14.83
C LEU A 61 5.53 -4.90 -14.20
N GLU A 62 4.45 -4.53 -14.89
CA GLU A 62 3.07 -4.80 -14.47
C GLU A 62 2.78 -6.30 -14.40
N ALA A 63 3.19 -7.07 -15.41
CA ALA A 63 3.05 -8.52 -15.41
C ALA A 63 3.84 -9.17 -14.26
N LEU A 64 5.09 -8.75 -14.04
CA LEU A 64 5.92 -9.24 -12.93
C LEU A 64 5.27 -8.98 -11.58
N ARG A 65 4.82 -7.73 -11.34
CA ARG A 65 4.13 -7.37 -10.09
C ARG A 65 2.88 -8.19 -9.90
N LYS A 66 2.02 -8.28 -10.93
CA LYS A 66 0.80 -9.08 -10.87
C LYS A 66 1.10 -10.53 -10.50
N LYS A 67 2.08 -11.16 -11.17
CA LYS A 67 2.48 -12.55 -10.91
C LYS A 67 3.04 -12.74 -9.50
N ALA A 68 3.87 -11.81 -9.04
CA ALA A 68 4.51 -11.88 -7.73
C ALA A 68 3.52 -11.68 -6.57
N THR A 69 2.37 -11.06 -6.80
CA THR A 69 1.38 -10.77 -5.75
C THR A 69 0.12 -11.63 -5.80
N VAL A 70 0.00 -12.59 -6.73
CA VAL A 70 -1.22 -13.42 -6.90
C VAL A 70 -1.65 -14.09 -5.60
N ASP A 71 -0.71 -14.73 -4.89
CA ASP A 71 -1.01 -15.45 -3.63
C ASP A 71 -1.31 -14.52 -2.46
N SER A 72 -1.18 -13.21 -2.66
CA SER A 72 -1.48 -12.17 -1.68
C SER A 72 -2.81 -11.46 -1.96
N CYS A 73 -3.54 -11.80 -3.03
CA CYS A 73 -4.74 -11.07 -3.44
C CYS A 73 -5.96 -11.33 -2.54
N ILE A 74 -6.80 -10.31 -2.38
CA ILE A 74 -8.13 -10.42 -1.76
C ILE A 74 -9.05 -11.30 -2.62
N THR A 75 -9.86 -12.15 -1.98
CA THR A 75 -10.82 -13.05 -2.67
C THR A 75 -12.26 -12.59 -2.52
N GLU A 76 -13.16 -13.13 -3.35
CA GLU A 76 -14.61 -12.92 -3.19
C GLU A 76 -15.13 -13.42 -1.84
N ASN A 77 -14.57 -14.51 -1.32
CA ASN A 77 -14.94 -15.01 0.00
C ASN A 77 -14.52 -14.03 1.11
N ASP A 78 -13.35 -13.38 1.01
CA ASP A 78 -12.94 -12.35 1.96
C ASP A 78 -13.92 -11.17 1.98
N PHE A 79 -14.39 -10.73 0.80
CA PHE A 79 -15.42 -9.69 0.71
C PHE A 79 -16.73 -10.12 1.35
N GLN A 80 -17.20 -11.35 1.09
CA GLN A 80 -18.45 -11.86 1.65
C GLN A 80 -18.38 -11.98 3.17
N GLU A 81 -17.30 -12.56 3.71
CA GLU A 81 -17.09 -12.70 5.15
C GLU A 81 -17.08 -11.35 5.86
N THR A 82 -16.37 -10.37 5.29
CA THR A 82 -16.21 -9.06 5.90
C THR A 82 -17.45 -8.17 5.78
N ALA A 83 -18.19 -8.29 4.67
CA ALA A 83 -19.50 -7.67 4.51
C ALA A 83 -20.48 -8.16 5.58
N ASN A 84 -20.47 -9.47 5.87
CA ASN A 84 -21.29 -10.05 6.94
C ASN A 84 -20.89 -9.52 8.33
N ILE A 85 -19.59 -9.35 8.61
CA ILE A 85 -19.10 -8.81 9.89
C ILE A 85 -19.60 -7.37 10.12
N LEU A 86 -19.63 -6.56 9.06
CA LEU A 86 -20.11 -5.17 9.12
C LEU A 86 -21.62 -5.05 8.91
N ASN A 87 -22.31 -6.13 8.54
CA ASN A 87 -23.72 -6.11 8.13
C ASN A 87 -23.98 -5.05 7.04
N ILE A 88 -23.24 -5.14 5.93
CA ILE A 88 -23.37 -4.27 4.76
C ILE A 88 -23.39 -5.10 3.47
N GLU A 89 -23.79 -4.49 2.35
CA GLU A 89 -23.71 -5.12 1.04
C GLU A 89 -22.24 -5.30 0.60
N VAL A 90 -21.91 -6.42 -0.06
CA VAL A 90 -20.56 -6.67 -0.61
C VAL A 90 -20.11 -5.55 -1.54
N ALA A 91 -21.05 -4.99 -2.32
CA ALA A 91 -20.83 -3.85 -3.20
C ALA A 91 -20.22 -2.64 -2.47
N ALA A 92 -20.57 -2.41 -1.20
CA ALA A 92 -20.04 -1.28 -0.43
C ALA A 92 -18.54 -1.45 -0.11
N ILE A 93 -18.10 -2.66 0.26
CA ILE A 93 -16.68 -2.92 0.52
C ILE A 93 -15.88 -2.89 -0.78
N LYS A 94 -16.40 -3.46 -1.87
CA LYS A 94 -15.76 -3.38 -3.19
C LYS A 94 -15.63 -1.95 -3.69
N ALA A 95 -16.64 -1.11 -3.45
CA ALA A 95 -16.58 0.32 -3.77
C ALA A 95 -15.42 1.03 -3.05
N ILE A 96 -15.25 0.78 -1.75
CA ILE A 96 -14.15 1.35 -0.97
C ILE A 96 -12.81 0.84 -1.50
N GLN A 97 -12.68 -0.48 -1.72
CA GLN A 97 -11.47 -1.08 -2.26
C GLN A 97 -11.09 -0.47 -3.62
N LYS A 98 -12.06 -0.24 -4.50
CA LYS A 98 -11.84 0.42 -5.80
C LYS A 98 -11.36 1.87 -5.64
N VAL A 99 -12.00 2.65 -4.76
CA VAL A 99 -11.67 4.08 -4.55
C VAL A 99 -10.30 4.26 -3.89
N GLU A 100 -9.96 3.45 -2.89
CA GLU A 100 -8.67 3.56 -2.18
C GLU A 100 -7.48 3.17 -3.06
N THR A 101 -7.67 2.14 -3.90
CA THR A 101 -6.56 1.60 -4.67
C THR A 101 -6.39 2.23 -6.04
N GLY A 102 -7.48 2.72 -6.63
CA GLY A 102 -7.54 3.03 -8.06
C GLY A 102 -7.27 1.79 -8.93
N GLY A 103 -7.65 0.60 -8.45
CA GLY A 103 -7.43 -0.69 -9.12
C GLY A 103 -6.04 -1.31 -8.90
N ARG A 104 -5.25 -0.76 -7.98
CA ARG A 104 -3.94 -1.33 -7.59
C ARG A 104 -4.07 -2.31 -6.42
N GLY A 105 -3.11 -3.20 -6.26
CA GLY A 105 -3.05 -4.07 -5.09
C GLY A 105 -2.60 -3.33 -3.82
N GLY A 106 -2.68 -4.03 -2.69
CA GLY A 106 -2.18 -3.57 -1.38
C GLY A 106 -0.67 -3.66 -1.22
N PHE A 107 0.05 -4.14 -2.23
CA PHE A 107 1.49 -4.37 -2.21
C PHE A 107 2.19 -3.65 -3.35
N ILE A 108 3.35 -3.04 -3.04
CA ILE A 108 4.29 -2.59 -4.08
C ILE A 108 5.19 -3.73 -4.54
N LEU A 109 5.52 -4.62 -3.60
CA LEU A 109 6.30 -5.84 -3.78
C LEU A 109 5.82 -6.89 -2.78
N PRO A 110 6.09 -8.18 -3.02
CA PRO A 110 5.87 -9.24 -2.03
C PRO A 110 6.46 -8.89 -0.67
N GLY A 111 5.64 -8.99 0.39
CA GLY A 111 6.03 -8.62 1.75
C GLY A 111 6.27 -7.13 2.01
N LYS A 112 6.05 -6.26 1.01
CA LYS A 112 6.11 -4.79 1.13
C LYS A 112 4.75 -4.19 0.76
N PRO A 113 3.85 -4.00 1.74
CA PRO A 113 2.60 -3.30 1.50
C PRO A 113 2.87 -1.91 0.94
N ALA A 114 1.92 -1.36 0.18
CA ALA A 114 1.98 0.04 -0.21
C ALA A 114 1.98 0.91 1.06
N ILE A 115 2.90 1.88 1.15
CA ILE A 115 2.98 2.80 2.28
C ILE A 115 3.07 4.24 1.80
N LEU A 116 2.65 5.16 2.68
CA LEU A 116 3.01 6.56 2.61
C LEU A 116 3.52 6.98 3.98
N PHE A 117 4.74 7.52 4.05
CA PHE A 117 5.32 7.96 5.30
C PHE A 117 5.04 9.45 5.56
N GLU A 118 4.51 9.74 6.74
CA GLU A 118 4.07 11.06 7.17
C GLU A 118 5.04 11.67 8.17
N GLY A 119 6.02 12.44 7.69
CA GLY A 119 7.06 13.04 8.55
C GLY A 119 6.52 14.04 9.59
N HIS A 120 5.32 14.60 9.34
CA HIS A 120 4.62 15.44 10.31
C HIS A 120 3.90 14.65 11.42
N ILE A 121 3.50 13.41 11.15
CA ILE A 121 3.00 12.50 12.17
C ILE A 121 4.19 11.94 12.96
N PHE A 122 5.32 11.68 12.29
CA PHE A 122 6.56 11.30 12.97
C PHE A 122 7.03 12.37 13.95
N TRP A 123 6.95 13.65 13.55
CA TRP A 123 7.17 14.78 14.45
C TRP A 123 6.33 14.69 15.74
N GLN A 124 5.05 14.33 15.63
CA GLN A 124 4.13 14.28 16.76
C GLN A 124 4.39 13.09 17.68
N HIS A 125 4.82 11.96 17.14
CA HIS A 125 5.07 10.74 17.92
C HIS A 125 6.50 10.63 18.49
N LEU A 126 7.46 11.36 17.91
CA LEU A 126 8.84 11.33 18.35
C LEU A 126 9.04 12.20 19.61
N LYS A 127 9.78 11.69 20.59
CA LYS A 127 10.15 12.47 21.78
C LYS A 127 11.30 13.42 21.47
N ASN A 128 11.14 14.70 21.78
CA ASN A 128 12.11 15.77 21.51
C ASN A 128 12.55 15.83 20.02
N PRO A 129 11.59 15.95 19.08
CA PRO A 129 11.86 15.87 17.64
C PRO A 129 12.90 16.89 17.16
N GLU A 130 12.99 18.05 17.82
CA GLU A 130 13.95 19.11 17.49
C GLU A 130 15.41 18.64 17.44
N LYS A 131 15.76 17.60 18.20
CA LYS A 131 17.13 17.06 18.26
C LYS A 131 17.54 16.34 16.98
N TYR A 132 16.57 15.89 16.18
CA TYR A 132 16.81 15.01 15.04
C TYR A 132 16.55 15.68 13.69
N CYS A 133 16.20 16.97 13.67
CA CYS A 133 15.82 17.66 12.43
C CYS A 133 16.94 17.74 11.39
N ALA A 134 18.17 18.03 11.82
CA ALA A 134 19.28 18.26 10.92
C ALA A 134 19.59 17.01 10.07
N GLY A 135 19.46 17.12 8.75
CA GLY A 135 19.64 16.01 7.81
C GLY A 135 18.44 15.06 7.68
N ASN A 136 17.32 15.38 8.34
CA ASN A 136 16.07 14.60 8.31
C ASN A 136 14.86 15.46 7.92
N GLU A 137 15.09 16.59 7.25
CA GLU A 137 14.05 17.58 6.91
C GLU A 137 12.94 16.97 6.03
N ASP A 138 13.24 15.92 5.27
CA ASP A 138 12.30 15.20 4.41
C ASP A 138 11.51 14.08 5.11
N ILE A 139 11.89 13.74 6.35
CA ILE A 139 11.24 12.71 7.18
C ILE A 139 10.74 13.24 8.53
N LEU A 140 11.08 14.46 8.92
CA LEU A 140 10.73 15.02 10.23
C LEU A 140 10.45 16.54 10.13
N TYR A 141 9.18 16.93 10.17
CA TYR A 141 8.76 18.31 9.96
C TYR A 141 7.44 18.66 10.67
N LYS A 142 7.26 19.89 11.16
CA LYS A 142 6.09 20.28 11.99
C LYS A 142 4.75 20.32 11.25
N LYS A 143 4.74 20.80 10.01
CA LYS A 143 3.52 21.12 9.26
C LYS A 143 3.35 20.13 8.11
N TRP A 144 2.13 19.65 7.89
CA TRP A 144 1.82 18.79 6.76
C TRP A 144 2.26 19.43 5.44
N THR A 145 2.95 18.64 4.60
CA THR A 145 3.33 18.98 3.24
C THR A 145 3.46 17.70 2.41
N LYS A 146 3.13 17.81 1.11
CA LYS A 146 3.29 16.74 0.13
C LYS A 146 4.65 16.75 -0.58
N GLU A 147 5.47 17.78 -0.35
CA GLU A 147 6.74 18.01 -1.06
C GLU A 147 7.72 16.83 -0.95
N TYR A 148 7.70 16.14 0.20
CA TYR A 148 8.65 15.08 0.49
C TYR A 148 8.17 13.69 0.05
N TYR A 149 6.92 13.54 -0.38
CA TYR A 149 6.41 12.26 -0.86
C TYR A 149 7.16 11.84 -2.12
N LYS A 150 7.69 10.62 -2.10
CA LYS A 150 8.40 9.98 -3.20
C LYS A 150 7.56 8.90 -3.86
N GLY A 151 6.72 8.22 -3.08
CA GLY A 151 5.89 7.10 -3.51
C GLY A 151 6.71 5.82 -3.77
N GLY A 152 6.01 4.68 -3.85
CA GLY A 152 6.63 3.39 -4.15
C GLY A 152 7.69 2.99 -3.12
N LEU A 153 8.79 2.38 -3.58
CA LEU A 153 9.87 1.93 -2.71
C LEU A 153 10.62 3.07 -2.00
N ALA A 154 10.62 4.28 -2.56
CA ALA A 154 11.32 5.40 -1.95
C ALA A 154 10.65 5.86 -0.64
N GLU A 155 9.37 5.51 -0.41
CA GLU A 155 8.75 5.68 0.91
C GLU A 155 9.33 4.74 1.96
N TYR A 156 9.78 3.53 1.57
CA TYR A 156 10.49 2.64 2.49
C TYR A 156 11.85 3.20 2.89
N GLU A 157 12.57 3.87 1.99
CA GLU A 157 13.83 4.54 2.35
C GLU A 157 13.60 5.63 3.41
N ARG A 158 12.50 6.39 3.29
CA ARG A 158 12.08 7.38 4.29
C ARG A 158 11.71 6.73 5.62
N LEU A 159 10.88 5.69 5.60
CA LEU A 159 10.48 4.95 6.79
C LEU A 159 11.67 4.30 7.50
N GLU A 160 12.57 3.64 6.77
CA GLU A 160 13.77 3.00 7.33
C GLU A 160 14.70 4.00 8.00
N ARG A 161 14.86 5.21 7.43
CA ARG A 161 15.61 6.30 8.09
C ARG A 161 14.94 6.74 9.39
N ALA A 162 13.61 6.89 9.40
CA ALA A 162 12.87 7.23 10.61
C ALA A 162 12.95 6.13 11.68
N CYS A 163 12.92 4.85 11.28
CA CYS A 163 13.06 3.73 12.19
C CYS A 163 14.42 3.68 12.90
N ARG A 164 15.49 4.20 12.28
CA ARG A 164 16.81 4.35 12.92
C ARG A 164 16.81 5.39 14.05
N ILE A 165 15.85 6.30 14.06
CA ILE A 165 15.69 7.31 15.11
C ILE A 165 14.77 6.76 16.21
N ASP A 166 13.55 6.33 15.85
CA ASP A 166 12.60 5.67 16.75
C ASP A 166 11.65 4.80 15.92
N GLU A 167 11.85 3.48 15.99
CA GLU A 167 11.09 2.50 15.21
C GLU A 167 9.59 2.56 15.49
N LYS A 168 9.18 2.61 16.75
CA LYS A 168 7.76 2.60 17.12
C LYS A 168 7.07 3.86 16.59
N ALA A 169 7.67 5.03 16.80
CA ALA A 169 7.13 6.29 16.30
C ALA A 169 7.09 6.31 14.77
N ALA A 170 8.12 5.79 14.10
CA ALA A 170 8.17 5.71 12.64
C ALA A 170 7.06 4.82 12.08
N LEU A 171 6.87 3.62 12.65
CA LEU A 171 5.82 2.70 12.21
C LEU A 171 4.40 3.25 12.48
N MET A 172 4.21 4.03 13.55
CA MET A 172 2.93 4.73 13.77
C MET A 172 2.66 5.81 12.72
N SER A 173 3.70 6.29 12.05
CA SER A 173 3.68 7.47 11.17
C SER A 173 3.63 7.14 9.68
N ALA A 174 3.33 5.90 9.32
CA ALA A 174 3.03 5.53 7.94
C ALA A 174 1.62 4.96 7.80
N SER A 175 1.01 5.13 6.63
CA SER A 175 -0.15 4.36 6.20
C SER A 175 0.30 3.04 5.58
N TYR A 176 -0.53 2.00 5.67
CA TYR A 176 -0.17 0.66 5.21
C TYR A 176 -1.27 0.00 4.37
N GLY A 177 -0.85 -0.68 3.31
CA GLY A 177 -1.65 -1.62 2.55
C GLY A 177 -2.73 -0.99 1.69
N MET A 178 -3.64 -1.85 1.24
CA MET A 178 -4.73 -1.53 0.31
C MET A 178 -5.61 -0.37 0.76
N PHE A 179 -5.91 -0.31 2.06
CA PHE A 179 -6.82 0.67 2.64
C PHE A 179 -6.09 1.86 3.29
N GLN A 180 -4.76 1.92 3.19
CA GLN A 180 -3.95 3.04 3.69
C GLN A 180 -4.24 3.44 5.16
N ILE A 181 -4.44 2.45 6.04
CA ILE A 181 -4.68 2.71 7.46
C ILE A 181 -3.37 3.19 8.12
N MET A 182 -3.43 4.34 8.81
CA MET A 182 -2.30 4.86 9.57
C MET A 182 -1.89 3.94 10.72
N GLY A 183 -0.59 3.71 10.89
CA GLY A 183 -0.05 2.82 11.90
C GLY A 183 -0.43 3.18 13.34
N PHE A 184 -0.64 4.47 13.65
CA PHE A 184 -1.14 4.88 14.97
C PHE A 184 -2.55 4.34 15.30
N ASN A 185 -3.32 3.88 14.31
CA ASN A 185 -4.64 3.26 14.48
C ASN A 185 -4.56 1.74 14.78
N TYR A 186 -3.38 1.18 15.06
CA TYR A 186 -3.21 -0.27 15.29
C TYR A 186 -4.20 -0.84 16.33
N SER A 187 -4.47 -0.10 17.41
CA SER A 187 -5.40 -0.54 18.46
C SER A 187 -6.84 -0.57 17.99
N ALA A 188 -7.26 0.42 17.19
CA ALA A 188 -8.58 0.44 16.55
C ALA A 188 -8.73 -0.69 15.53
N CYS A 189 -7.63 -1.21 14.98
CA CYS A 189 -7.62 -2.40 14.13
C CYS A 189 -7.57 -3.73 14.93
N GLY A 190 -7.59 -3.67 16.27
CA GLY A 190 -7.57 -4.85 17.14
C GLY A 190 -6.18 -5.39 17.50
N PHE A 191 -5.10 -4.66 17.17
CA PHE A 191 -3.73 -5.09 17.47
C PHE A 191 -3.24 -4.56 18.82
N LYS A 192 -2.37 -5.34 19.47
CA LYS A 192 -1.75 -4.97 20.74
C LYS A 192 -0.69 -3.88 20.61
N ASP A 193 -0.03 -3.82 19.46
CA ASP A 193 1.05 -2.88 19.16
C ASP A 193 1.17 -2.65 17.64
N VAL A 194 1.88 -1.58 17.27
CA VAL A 194 2.10 -1.23 15.86
C VAL A 194 2.93 -2.28 15.12
N PHE A 195 3.81 -3.01 15.81
CA PHE A 195 4.67 -4.03 15.22
C PHE A 195 3.84 -5.19 14.68
N SER A 196 2.95 -5.73 15.50
CA SER A 196 2.02 -6.80 15.10
C SER A 196 1.07 -6.34 13.99
N PHE A 197 0.60 -5.09 14.03
CA PHE A 197 -0.16 -4.51 12.92
C PHE A 197 0.64 -4.51 11.61
N VAL A 198 1.87 -3.98 11.61
CA VAL A 198 2.71 -3.89 10.41
C VAL A 198 3.09 -5.29 9.89
N GLU A 199 3.42 -6.23 10.77
CA GLU A 199 3.70 -7.62 10.36
C GLU A 199 2.48 -8.27 9.72
N THR A 200 1.27 -8.03 10.24
CA THR A 200 0.05 -8.51 9.60
C THR A 200 -0.18 -7.82 8.25
N MET A 201 0.05 -6.52 8.12
CA MET A 201 -0.10 -5.81 6.84
C MET A 201 0.81 -6.35 5.73
N LYS A 202 1.92 -7.02 6.07
CA LYS A 202 2.85 -7.64 5.14
C LYS A 202 2.42 -9.02 4.62
N GLN A 203 1.41 -9.65 5.22
CA GLN A 203 1.06 -11.05 4.92
C GLN A 203 0.32 -11.19 3.59
N ASN A 204 -0.86 -10.58 3.47
CA ASN A 204 -1.68 -10.58 2.25
C ASN A 204 -2.81 -9.53 2.33
N GLU A 205 -3.47 -9.25 1.21
CA GLU A 205 -4.55 -8.27 1.11
C GLU A 205 -5.78 -8.66 1.92
N GLY A 206 -6.07 -9.96 2.09
CA GLY A 206 -7.14 -10.43 2.97
C GLY A 206 -6.93 -10.03 4.43
N THR A 207 -5.69 -10.09 4.92
CA THR A 207 -5.35 -9.58 6.27
C THR A 207 -5.43 -8.06 6.37
N GLN A 208 -5.08 -7.34 5.31
CA GLN A 208 -5.27 -5.88 5.24
C GLN A 208 -6.76 -5.50 5.28
N LEU A 209 -7.61 -6.25 4.58
CA LEU A 209 -9.07 -6.11 4.62
C LEU A 209 -9.61 -6.38 6.03
N LYS A 210 -9.16 -7.44 6.71
CA LYS A 210 -9.59 -7.75 8.08
C LYS A 210 -9.23 -6.64 9.07
N ALA A 211 -8.04 -6.04 8.94
CA ALA A 211 -7.67 -4.88 9.75
C ALA A 211 -8.54 -3.65 9.44
N PHE A 212 -8.82 -3.38 8.17
CA PHE A 212 -9.75 -2.33 7.75
C PHE A 212 -11.15 -2.52 8.36
N VAL A 213 -11.69 -3.73 8.27
CA VAL A 213 -13.01 -4.06 8.83
C VAL A 213 -13.04 -3.88 10.34
N SER A 214 -11.98 -4.29 11.04
CA SER A 214 -11.90 -4.04 12.48
C SER A 214 -11.82 -2.55 12.81
N PHE A 215 -11.07 -1.77 12.01
CA PHE A 215 -10.99 -0.31 12.14
C PHE A 215 -12.37 0.36 11.99
N ILE A 216 -13.13 0.00 10.94
CA ILE A 216 -14.50 0.49 10.74
C ILE A 216 -15.39 0.10 11.91
N LYS A 217 -15.42 -1.19 12.27
CA LYS A 217 -16.29 -1.74 13.31
C LYS A 217 -16.06 -1.10 14.67
N ASN A 218 -14.81 -0.74 15.00
CA ASN A 218 -14.46 -0.09 16.26
C ASN A 218 -14.72 1.42 16.27
N ASN A 219 -15.24 1.99 15.17
CA ASN A 219 -15.70 3.36 15.08
C ASN A 219 -17.19 3.40 14.75
N ASN A 220 -18.04 3.41 15.78
CA ASN A 220 -19.50 3.32 15.63
C ASN A 220 -20.07 4.32 14.62
N LYS A 221 -19.58 5.57 14.60
CA LYS A 221 -20.09 6.60 13.66
C LYS A 221 -19.75 6.24 12.22
N MET A 222 -18.53 5.78 11.98
CA MET A 222 -18.05 5.39 10.66
C MET A 222 -18.75 4.12 10.19
N HIS A 223 -18.94 3.15 11.10
CA HIS A 223 -19.67 1.93 10.83
C HIS A 223 -21.13 2.21 10.48
N THR A 224 -21.84 3.00 11.27
CA THR A 224 -23.23 3.39 10.98
C THR A 224 -23.36 4.14 9.66
N ALA A 225 -22.47 5.10 9.38
CA ALA A 225 -22.50 5.82 8.11
C ALA A 225 -22.32 4.87 6.92
N LEU A 226 -21.43 3.86 7.04
CA LEU A 226 -21.26 2.86 5.99
C LEU A 226 -22.49 1.94 5.84
N GLN A 227 -23.09 1.51 6.96
CA GLN A 227 -24.31 0.69 6.94
C GLN A 227 -25.49 1.40 6.28
N ASN A 228 -25.64 2.69 6.56
CA ASN A 228 -26.70 3.52 6.00
C ASN A 228 -26.36 4.08 4.60
N GLN A 229 -25.19 3.75 4.05
CA GLN A 229 -24.71 4.23 2.75
C GLN A 229 -24.63 5.79 2.70
N GLU A 230 -24.32 6.40 3.84
CA GLU A 230 -24.11 7.84 4.02
C GLU A 230 -22.70 8.22 3.55
N TRP A 231 -22.46 8.14 2.23
CA TRP A 231 -21.12 8.24 1.63
C TRP A 231 -20.35 9.50 2.01
N ALA A 232 -21.04 10.64 2.17
CA ALA A 232 -20.42 11.89 2.59
C ALA A 232 -19.91 11.84 4.04
N ASP A 233 -20.70 11.28 4.95
CA ASP A 233 -20.31 11.14 6.35
C ASP A 233 -19.23 10.07 6.53
N PHE A 234 -19.35 8.95 5.84
CA PHE A 234 -18.30 7.93 5.79
C PHE A 234 -16.97 8.53 5.26
N ALA A 235 -17.00 9.19 4.10
CA ALA A 235 -15.81 9.79 3.50
C ALA A 235 -15.18 10.84 4.40
N ARG A 236 -15.98 11.67 5.08
CA ARG A 236 -15.48 12.67 6.04
C ARG A 236 -14.80 12.04 7.24
N LEU A 237 -15.37 10.95 7.78
CA LEU A 237 -14.82 10.25 8.93
C LEU A 237 -13.54 9.48 8.57
N TYR A 238 -13.48 8.92 7.36
CA TYR A 238 -12.36 8.09 6.90
C TYR A 238 -11.21 8.91 6.32
N ASN A 239 -11.50 9.79 5.36
CA ASN A 239 -10.52 10.61 4.63
C ASN A 239 -10.27 11.98 5.28
N GLY A 240 -11.03 12.31 6.32
CA GLY A 240 -10.93 13.59 7.02
C GLY A 240 -11.72 14.74 6.38
N PRO A 241 -11.66 15.96 6.95
CA PRO A 241 -12.50 17.09 6.56
C PRO A 241 -12.27 17.59 5.12
N GLY A 242 -11.14 17.21 4.51
CA GLY A 242 -10.81 17.56 3.13
C GLY A 242 -11.46 16.68 2.07
N TYR A 243 -12.21 15.62 2.44
CA TYR A 243 -12.67 14.58 1.53
C TYR A 243 -13.38 15.11 0.26
N ALA A 244 -14.22 16.14 0.42
CA ALA A 244 -15.03 16.69 -0.67
C ALA A 244 -14.18 17.31 -1.79
N LYS A 245 -12.97 17.81 -1.49
CA LYS A 245 -12.05 18.35 -2.51
C LYS A 245 -11.62 17.27 -3.52
N ASN A 246 -11.52 16.03 -3.05
CA ASN A 246 -11.15 14.86 -3.85
C ASN A 246 -12.39 14.05 -4.28
N LYS A 247 -13.61 14.54 -3.98
CA LYS A 247 -14.89 13.91 -4.35
C LYS A 247 -15.04 12.46 -3.87
N TYR A 248 -14.43 12.10 -2.73
CA TYR A 248 -14.47 10.73 -2.22
C TYR A 248 -15.89 10.19 -2.06
N ASP A 249 -16.81 11.03 -1.57
CA ASP A 249 -18.23 10.73 -1.45
C ASP A 249 -18.87 10.29 -2.76
N LYS A 250 -18.64 11.05 -3.84
CA LYS A 250 -19.19 10.76 -5.17
C LYS A 250 -18.54 9.50 -5.76
N LEU A 251 -17.22 9.38 -5.63
CA LEU A 251 -16.49 8.21 -6.12
C LEU A 251 -16.95 6.92 -5.44
N LEU A 252 -17.21 6.96 -4.13
CA LEU A 252 -17.75 5.83 -3.37
C LEU A 252 -19.17 5.50 -3.83
N GLN A 253 -20.04 6.50 -3.96
CA GLN A 253 -21.41 6.31 -4.42
C GLN A 253 -21.48 5.70 -5.83
N ASP A 254 -20.71 6.27 -6.77
CA ASP A 254 -20.67 5.80 -8.16
C ASP A 254 -20.13 4.36 -8.24
N SER A 255 -19.04 4.07 -7.53
CA SER A 255 -18.44 2.73 -7.49
C SER A 255 -19.37 1.71 -6.85
N TYR A 256 -20.11 2.10 -5.81
CA TYR A 256 -21.09 1.23 -5.17
C TYR A 256 -22.24 0.87 -6.14
N MET A 257 -22.76 1.86 -6.87
CA MET A 257 -23.81 1.61 -7.87
C MET A 257 -23.33 0.72 -9.01
N GLU A 258 -22.06 0.81 -9.41
CA GLU A 258 -21.47 -0.11 -10.39
C GLU A 258 -21.53 -1.56 -9.89
N PHE A 259 -20.96 -1.84 -8.71
CA PHE A 259 -20.95 -3.20 -8.15
C PHE A 259 -22.33 -3.73 -7.74
N LYS A 260 -23.29 -2.85 -7.45
CA LYS A 260 -24.66 -3.27 -7.12
C LYS A 260 -25.43 -3.77 -8.36
N ASN A 261 -25.03 -3.33 -9.55
CA ASN A 261 -25.70 -3.64 -10.81
C ASN A 261 -24.98 -4.72 -11.62
N GLU A 262 -23.84 -5.24 -11.14
CA GLU A 262 -23.15 -6.43 -11.66
C GLU A 262 -23.86 -7.73 -11.23
#